data_AF-A0A2G1NZB7-F1
#
_entry.id   AF-A0A2G1NZB7-F1
#
_cell.length_a   1.000
_cell.length_b   1.000
_cell.length_c   1.000
_cell.angle_alpha   90.00
_cell.angle_beta   90.00
_cell.angle_gamma   90.00
#
_symmetry.space_group_name_H-M   'P 1'
#
loop_
_entity.id
_entity.type
_entity.pdbx_description
1 polymer ?
#
loop_
_entity_poly.entity_id
_entity_poly.type
_entity_poly.pdbx_seq_one_letter_code
_entity_poly.pdbx_strand_id
1 'polypeptide(L)'
;MEFMIFRGAPYRHDWVTDLIEDVGGFIVSIDLTSTEVVMIFAVPKEGVSKIEGMVKIVHGELMPAPLTGIEIIMVSPSYARHHAPVPHCNLIEGLRESGAKVNSLVMGRGVGLTISQMSAMEMRRLA
;
A
#
# COMPACT_ATOMS: atom_id res chain seq x y z
N MET A 1 1.48 -8.79 -18.97
CA MET A 1 0.94 -8.77 -17.60
C MET A 1 0.77 -7.32 -17.19
N GLU A 2 -0.35 -7.01 -16.56
CA GLU A 2 -0.68 -5.73 -15.95
C GLU A 2 -0.64 -5.92 -14.44
N PHE A 3 0.09 -5.05 -13.73
CA PHE A 3 0.22 -5.10 -12.28
C PHE A 3 -0.72 -4.12 -11.63
N MET A 4 -1.51 -4.61 -10.68
CA MET A 4 -2.64 -3.87 -10.13
C MET A 4 -2.77 -4.10 -8.63
N ILE A 5 -3.35 -3.11 -7.96
CA ILE A 5 -3.72 -3.16 -6.55
C ILE A 5 -5.23 -3.22 -6.47
N PHE A 6 -5.75 -4.20 -5.73
CA PHE A 6 -7.13 -4.21 -5.27
C PHE A 6 -7.18 -3.79 -3.81
N ARG A 7 -8.08 -2.86 -3.48
CA ARG A 7 -8.42 -2.49 -2.10
C ARG A 7 -9.92 -2.73 -1.88
N GLY A 8 -10.29 -3.42 -0.81
CA GLY A 8 -11.70 -3.71 -0.54
C GLY A 8 -11.96 -4.30 0.85
N ALA A 9 -13.22 -4.64 1.12
CA ALA A 9 -13.60 -5.25 2.39
C ALA A 9 -13.20 -6.75 2.47
N PRO A 10 -12.86 -7.28 3.66
CA PRO A 10 -12.40 -8.66 3.79
C PRO A 10 -13.42 -9.74 3.39
N TYR A 11 -14.73 -9.47 3.53
CA TYR A 11 -15.79 -10.47 3.39
C TYR A 11 -15.99 -11.05 1.96
N ARG A 12 -15.39 -10.46 0.91
CA ARG A 12 -15.54 -10.92 -0.48
C ARG A 12 -14.24 -10.92 -1.30
N HIS A 13 -13.09 -10.86 -0.64
CA HIS A 13 -11.82 -10.87 -1.36
C HIS A 13 -11.58 -12.19 -2.11
N ASP A 14 -12.10 -13.32 -1.60
CA ASP A 14 -12.03 -14.65 -2.21
C ASP A 14 -12.53 -14.67 -3.67
N TRP A 15 -13.61 -13.94 -3.96
CA TRP A 15 -14.16 -13.90 -5.33
C TRP A 15 -13.23 -13.20 -6.32
N VAL A 16 -12.44 -12.25 -5.82
CA VAL A 16 -11.43 -11.56 -6.61
C VAL A 16 -10.21 -12.46 -6.80
N THR A 17 -9.78 -13.19 -5.77
CA THR A 17 -8.66 -14.13 -5.88
C THR A 17 -8.97 -15.27 -6.83
N ASP A 18 -10.17 -15.86 -6.75
CA ASP A 18 -10.61 -16.94 -7.65
C ASP A 18 -10.61 -16.46 -9.10
N LEU A 19 -11.15 -15.25 -9.35
CA LEU A 19 -11.18 -14.69 -10.70
C LEU A 19 -9.77 -14.39 -11.23
N ILE A 20 -8.83 -13.95 -10.38
CA ILE A 20 -7.43 -13.72 -10.78
C ILE A 20 -6.82 -15.04 -11.28
N GLU A 21 -7.05 -16.15 -10.60
CA GLU A 21 -6.57 -17.47 -11.03
C GLU A 21 -7.25 -17.93 -12.33
N ASP A 22 -8.57 -17.77 -12.44
CA ASP A 22 -9.34 -18.14 -13.63
C ASP A 22 -8.91 -17.39 -14.91
N VAL A 23 -8.47 -16.14 -14.78
CA VAL A 23 -7.95 -15.36 -15.92
C VAL A 23 -6.47 -15.63 -16.21
N GLY A 24 -5.83 -16.57 -15.49
CA GLY A 24 -4.41 -16.90 -15.65
C GLY A 24 -3.46 -15.87 -15.05
N GLY A 25 -3.92 -15.12 -14.04
CA GLY A 25 -3.11 -14.22 -13.24
C GLY A 25 -2.47 -14.91 -12.05
N PHE A 26 -1.75 -14.13 -11.25
CA PHE A 26 -1.18 -14.58 -9.99
C PHE A 26 -1.13 -13.43 -8.98
N ILE A 27 -1.16 -13.79 -7.70
CA ILE A 27 -1.11 -12.84 -6.60
C ILE A 27 0.33 -12.71 -6.12
N VAL A 28 0.80 -11.47 -5.96
CA VAL A 28 2.14 -11.14 -5.47
C VAL A 28 2.13 -11.02 -3.94
N SER A 29 1.14 -10.33 -3.40
CA SER A 29 0.97 -10.18 -1.95
C SER A 29 -0.48 -9.93 -1.58
N ILE A 30 -0.86 -10.40 -0.39
CA ILE A 30 -2.16 -10.14 0.23
C ILE A 30 -1.88 -9.64 1.64
N ASP A 31 -2.33 -8.43 1.94
CA ASP A 31 -2.37 -7.87 3.28
C ASP A 31 -3.82 -7.83 3.74
N LEU A 32 -4.15 -8.76 4.65
CA LEU A 32 -5.47 -8.90 5.26
C LEU A 32 -5.47 -8.24 6.64
N THR A 33 -6.35 -7.24 6.80
CA THR A 33 -6.64 -6.62 8.10
C THR A 33 -8.10 -6.84 8.49
N SER A 34 -8.48 -6.42 9.69
CA SER A 34 -9.87 -6.54 10.17
C SER A 34 -10.86 -5.69 9.38
N THR A 35 -10.40 -4.62 8.73
CA THR A 35 -11.27 -3.62 8.07
C THR A 35 -11.10 -3.61 6.56
N GLU A 36 -9.90 -3.93 6.07
CA GLU A 36 -9.55 -3.86 4.66
C GLU A 36 -8.66 -5.01 4.22
N VAL A 37 -8.73 -5.31 2.92
CA VAL A 37 -7.83 -6.19 2.20
C VAL A 37 -7.16 -5.37 1.11
N VAL A 38 -5.83 -5.44 1.07
CA VAL A 38 -5.01 -4.88 -0.01
C VAL A 38 -4.30 -6.04 -0.69
N MET A 39 -4.51 -6.18 -2.00
CA MET A 39 -3.88 -7.25 -2.81
C MET A 39 -3.12 -6.65 -3.96
N ILE A 40 -1.88 -7.09 -4.15
CA ILE A 40 -1.08 -6.78 -5.33
C ILE A 40 -1.05 -8.03 -6.19
N PHE A 41 -1.44 -7.91 -7.44
CA PHE A 41 -1.57 -9.04 -8.34
C PHE A 41 -1.22 -8.66 -9.78
N ALA A 42 -1.04 -9.67 -10.62
CA ALA A 42 -0.75 -9.53 -12.04
C ALA A 42 -1.74 -10.35 -12.86
N VAL A 43 -2.30 -9.75 -13.92
CA VAL A 43 -3.19 -10.45 -14.87
C VAL A 43 -2.78 -10.21 -16.33
N PRO A 44 -3.14 -11.10 -17.26
CA PRO A 44 -3.05 -10.81 -18.70
C PRO A 44 -3.90 -9.59 -19.08
N LYS A 45 -3.49 -8.88 -20.14
CA LYS A 45 -4.20 -7.66 -20.58
C LYS A 45 -5.66 -7.95 -20.96
N GLU A 46 -5.94 -9.13 -21.51
CA GLU A 46 -7.32 -9.52 -21.84
C GLU A 46 -8.20 -9.74 -20.60
N GLY A 47 -7.59 -10.02 -19.44
CA GLY A 47 -8.28 -10.29 -18.17
C GLY A 47 -8.68 -9.04 -17.38
N VAL A 48 -8.06 -7.89 -17.65
CA VAL A 48 -8.26 -6.66 -16.86
C VAL A 48 -9.72 -6.22 -16.79
N SER A 49 -10.43 -6.24 -17.92
CA SER A 49 -11.84 -5.81 -17.97
C SER A 49 -12.76 -6.70 -17.12
N LYS A 50 -12.46 -8.00 -17.00
CA LYS A 50 -13.21 -8.91 -16.12
C LYS A 50 -12.98 -8.58 -14.64
N ILE A 51 -11.73 -8.29 -14.29
CA ILE A 51 -11.37 -7.88 -12.92
C ILE A 51 -12.07 -6.57 -12.56
N GLU A 52 -12.04 -5.55 -13.44
CA GLU A 52 -12.76 -4.29 -13.22
C GLU A 52 -14.27 -4.49 -12.96
N GLY A 53 -14.88 -5.43 -13.67
CA GLY A 53 -16.28 -5.82 -13.45
C GLY A 53 -16.50 -6.40 -12.06
N MET A 54 -15.65 -7.34 -11.63
CA MET A 54 -15.73 -7.96 -10.30
C MET A 54 -15.51 -6.94 -9.19
N VAL A 55 -14.51 -6.05 -9.32
CA VAL A 55 -14.21 -5.02 -8.33
C VAL A 55 -15.42 -4.12 -8.07
N LYS A 56 -16.18 -3.76 -9.12
CA LYS A 56 -17.44 -3.02 -8.96
C LYS A 56 -18.51 -3.80 -8.18
N ILE A 57 -18.62 -5.11 -8.39
CA ILE A 57 -19.58 -5.98 -7.69
C ILE A 57 -19.24 -6.10 -6.20
N VAL A 58 -17.96 -6.18 -5.86
CA VAL A 58 -17.51 -6.27 -4.46
C VAL A 58 -17.33 -4.91 -3.79
N HIS A 59 -17.66 -3.82 -4.48
CA HIS A 59 -17.49 -2.43 -4.01
C HIS A 59 -16.05 -2.13 -3.56
N GLY A 60 -15.07 -2.61 -4.31
CA GLY A 60 -13.66 -2.31 -4.08
C GLY A 60 -13.12 -1.21 -4.99
N GLU A 61 -11.83 -0.95 -4.85
CA GLU A 61 -11.04 -0.01 -5.64
C GLU A 61 -9.92 -0.75 -6.36
N LEU A 62 -9.56 -0.23 -7.53
CA LEU A 62 -8.55 -0.81 -8.41
C LEU A 62 -7.58 0.28 -8.83
N MET A 63 -6.30 0.06 -8.59
CA MET A 63 -5.24 1.04 -8.84
C MET A 63 -4.09 0.39 -9.61
N PRO A 64 -3.34 1.14 -10.44
CA PRO A 64 -2.13 0.63 -11.05
C PRO A 64 -1.03 0.43 -10.00
N ALA A 65 -0.21 -0.61 -10.15
CA ALA A 65 0.87 -0.96 -9.22
C ALA A 65 2.27 -0.84 -9.85
N PRO A 66 2.75 0.38 -10.20
CA PRO A 66 4.00 0.57 -10.94
C PRO A 66 5.26 0.10 -10.20
N LEU A 67 5.23 0.03 -8.88
CA LEU A 67 6.37 -0.41 -8.05
C LEU A 67 6.27 -1.87 -7.60
N THR A 68 5.45 -2.69 -8.27
CA THR A 68 5.29 -4.10 -7.92
C THR A 68 6.64 -4.84 -7.95
N GLY A 69 6.91 -5.61 -6.90
CA GLY A 69 8.16 -6.36 -6.73
C GLY A 69 9.33 -5.53 -6.19
N ILE A 70 9.15 -4.22 -5.98
CA ILE A 70 10.14 -3.38 -5.30
C ILE A 70 9.90 -3.45 -3.79
N GLU A 71 10.94 -3.85 -3.07
CA GLU A 71 10.98 -3.77 -1.62
C GLU A 71 11.73 -2.50 -1.19
N ILE A 72 11.09 -1.69 -0.35
CA ILE A 72 11.66 -0.43 0.16
C ILE A 72 11.72 -0.53 1.68
N ILE A 73 12.89 -0.27 2.24
CA ILE A 73 13.03 -0.07 3.69
C ILE A 73 13.23 1.42 3.93
N MET A 74 12.23 2.06 4.53
CA MET A 74 12.33 3.46 4.93
C MET A 74 13.00 3.53 6.30
N VAL A 75 14.22 4.11 6.32
CA VAL A 75 14.99 4.30 7.55
C VAL A 75 14.72 5.67 8.14
N SER A 76 14.18 5.73 9.35
CA SER A 76 13.92 6.98 10.07
C SER A 76 14.88 7.16 11.25
N PRO A 77 15.42 8.38 11.46
CA PRO A 77 16.30 8.66 12.60
C PRO A 77 15.62 8.47 13.96
N SER A 78 14.31 8.75 14.06
CA SER A 78 13.51 8.51 15.27
C SER A 78 12.01 8.64 15.01
N TYR A 79 11.18 8.03 15.86
CA TYR A 79 9.75 8.32 15.97
C TYR A 79 9.47 9.16 17.21
N ALA A 80 8.42 9.99 17.16
CA ALA A 80 7.94 10.68 18.35
C ALA A 80 7.45 9.65 19.39
N ARG A 81 7.39 10.05 20.67
CA ARG A 81 6.99 9.17 21.78
C ARG A 81 5.66 8.45 21.56
N HIS A 82 4.76 9.01 20.75
CA HIS A 82 3.39 8.54 20.61
C HIS A 82 3.00 8.15 19.17
N HIS A 83 3.71 8.62 18.14
CA HIS A 83 3.38 8.36 16.74
C HIS A 83 4.58 8.65 15.82
N ALA A 84 4.57 8.06 14.63
CA ALA A 84 5.52 8.42 13.58
C ALA A 84 5.24 9.85 13.06
N PRO A 85 6.26 10.61 12.62
CA PRO A 85 6.05 11.92 12.01
C PRO A 85 5.14 11.82 10.76
N VAL A 86 4.24 12.80 10.58
CA VAL A 86 3.32 12.83 9.42
C VAL A 86 4.03 12.65 8.06
N PRO A 87 5.18 13.31 7.78
CA PRO A 87 5.88 13.10 6.52
C PRO A 87 6.32 11.66 6.29
N HIS A 88 6.67 10.96 7.36
CA HIS A 88 7.06 9.56 7.29
C HIS A 88 5.86 8.67 6.91
N CYS A 89 4.72 8.86 7.58
CA CYS A 89 3.51 8.09 7.25
C CYS A 89 3.04 8.33 5.81
N ASN A 90 2.99 9.60 5.38
CA ASN A 90 2.53 9.95 4.03
C ASN A 90 3.43 9.34 2.93
N LEU A 91 4.75 9.30 3.15
CA LEU A 91 5.67 8.68 2.20
C LEU A 91 5.48 7.17 2.11
N ILE A 92 5.33 6.49 3.26
CA ILE A 92 5.06 5.04 3.26
C ILE A 92 3.75 4.74 2.57
N GLU A 93 2.70 5.50 2.87
CA GLU A 93 1.38 5.31 2.28
C GLU A 93 1.43 5.50 0.76
N GLY A 94 2.03 6.59 0.25
CA GLY A 94 2.15 6.81 -1.19
C GLY A 94 2.99 5.74 -1.92
N LEU A 95 4.03 5.20 -1.29
CA LEU A 95 4.80 4.09 -1.85
C LEU A 95 3.99 2.78 -1.88
N ARG A 96 3.18 2.51 -0.85
CA ARG A 96 2.27 1.35 -0.81
C ARG A 96 1.14 1.46 -1.83
N GLU A 97 0.57 2.65 -2.00
CA GLU A 97 -0.43 2.94 -3.04
C GLU A 97 0.14 2.77 -4.46
N SER A 98 1.45 2.90 -4.61
CA SER A 98 2.15 2.62 -5.87
C SER A 98 2.55 1.13 -6.05
N GLY A 99 2.23 0.27 -5.07
CA GLY A 99 2.46 -1.18 -5.13
C GLY A 99 3.82 -1.63 -4.60
N ALA A 100 4.58 -0.76 -3.92
CA ALA A 100 5.83 -1.16 -3.29
C ALA A 100 5.58 -1.84 -1.94
N LYS A 101 6.36 -2.88 -1.65
CA LYS A 101 6.39 -3.47 -0.31
C LYS A 101 7.29 -2.62 0.58
N VAL A 102 6.68 -1.82 1.44
CA VAL A 102 7.39 -0.84 2.26
C VAL A 102 7.41 -1.26 3.72
N ASN A 103 8.63 -1.47 4.22
CA ASN A 103 8.92 -1.68 5.62
C ASN A 103 9.53 -0.41 6.23
N SER A 104 9.24 -0.14 7.49
CA SER A 104 9.88 0.96 8.21
C SER A 104 10.88 0.42 9.22
N LEU A 105 12.08 0.99 9.21
CA LEU A 105 13.12 0.75 10.20
C LEU A 105 13.41 2.05 10.93
N VAL A 106 13.36 2.02 12.26
CA VAL A 106 13.52 3.21 13.08
C VAL A 106 14.69 3.03 14.02
N MET A 107 15.59 4.00 14.03
CA MET A 107 16.70 4.01 14.97
C MET A 107 16.21 4.48 16.35
N GLY A 108 16.54 3.72 17.38
CA GLY A 108 16.15 4.02 18.77
C GLY A 108 16.87 5.25 19.33
N ARG A 109 16.07 6.17 19.90
CA ARG A 109 16.36 7.33 20.78
C ARG A 109 17.74 8.00 20.72
N GLY A 110 17.74 9.33 20.56
CA GLY A 110 18.93 10.20 20.67
C GLY A 110 18.72 11.53 19.93
N VAL A 111 19.80 12.10 19.40
CA VAL A 111 19.80 13.33 18.57
C VAL A 111 18.78 13.24 17.42
N GLY A 112 18.58 12.04 16.86
CA GLY A 112 17.61 11.75 15.81
C GLY A 112 16.19 12.27 16.08
N LEU A 113 15.72 12.25 17.33
CA LEU A 113 14.40 12.75 17.69
C LEU A 113 14.28 14.27 17.53
N THR A 114 15.35 15.01 17.84
CA THR A 114 15.40 16.47 17.76
C THR A 114 15.44 16.95 16.31
N ILE A 115 16.14 16.22 15.44
CA ILE A 115 16.32 16.57 14.01
C ILE A 115 15.22 16.03 13.09
N SER A 116 14.50 14.97 13.48
CA SER A 116 13.47 14.35 12.62
C SER A 116 12.09 15.00 12.70
N GLN A 117 11.93 16.07 13.49
CA GLN A 117 10.66 16.80 13.58
C GLN A 117 10.56 17.82 12.44
N MET A 118 9.34 18.01 11.93
CA MET A 118 9.05 19.15 11.07
C MET A 118 9.25 20.46 11.83
N SER A 119 9.78 21.47 11.15
CA SER A 119 9.79 22.83 11.68
C SER A 119 8.36 23.37 11.81
N ALA A 120 8.16 24.32 12.72
CA ALA A 120 6.86 24.99 12.89
C ALA A 120 6.35 25.65 11.59
N MET A 121 7.27 26.06 10.71
CA MET A 121 6.93 26.63 9.41
C MET A 121 6.39 25.57 8.44
N GLU A 122 7.00 24.38 8.39
CA GLU A 122 6.57 23.29 7.50
C GLU A 122 5.22 22.73 7.95
N MET A 123 5.01 22.58 9.26
CA MET A 123 3.72 22.12 9.80
C MET A 123 2.57 23.05 9.40
N ARG A 124 2.80 24.36 9.39
CA ARG A 124 1.80 25.38 9.01
C ARG A 124 1.46 25.38 7.51
N ARG A 125 2.27 24.72 6.67
CA ARG A 125 2.05 24.62 5.22
C ARG A 125 1.34 23.33 4.81
N LEU A 126 1.30 22.32 5.69
CA LEU A 126 0.61 21.04 5.44
C LEU A 126 -0.78 20.95 6.10
N ALA A 127 -1.16 21.93 6.93
CA ALA A 127 -2.49 22.07 7.52
C ALA A 127 -3.39 22.95 6.64
#